data_AF-A0A437DKI6-F1
#
_entry.id   AF-A0A437DKI6-F1
#
_cell.length_a   1.000
_cell.length_b   1.000
_cell.length_c   1.000
_cell.angle_alpha   90.00
_cell.angle_beta   90.00
_cell.angle_gamma   90.00
#
_symmetry.space_group_name_H-M   'P 1'
#
loop_
_entity.id
_entity.type
_entity.pdbx_description
1 polymer ?
#
loop_
_entity_poly.entity_id
_entity_poly.type
_entity_poly.pdbx_seq_one_letter_code
_entity_poly.pdbx_strand_id
1 'polypeptide(L)'
;MRGLCWIVLILTLWRTSLASLGRDTKDLKLQRVFVLCPNVTTQEVLFKLLIDREPAGNVTCNTENKSCKCSSLPPNGGVTFQDEGASVGFELQGARAKADAAYKCEAHKKYPPPYQSWDSERWFLVFHEELHTARTAPPEKDGPPWAWITVVALLGTYSLAVTITTFVLWFQLKDVDSQNDYENTKPPAPRHRAKKRGLQNPTPRYV
;
A
#
# COMPACT_ATOMS: atom_id res chain seq x y z
N MET A 1 15.45 -32.23 4.26
CA MET A 1 14.17 -31.67 4.76
C MET A 1 14.35 -30.40 5.63
N ARG A 2 15.36 -29.56 5.42
CA ARG A 2 15.57 -28.31 6.20
C ARG A 2 15.32 -27.01 5.42
N GLY A 3 15.28 -27.05 4.08
CA GLY A 3 15.07 -25.86 3.23
C GLY A 3 13.60 -25.47 2.99
N LEU A 4 12.66 -26.40 3.14
CA LEU A 4 11.23 -26.13 2.91
C LEU A 4 10.61 -25.23 3.99
N CYS A 5 11.12 -25.26 5.22
CA CYS A 5 10.57 -24.49 6.34
C CYS A 5 10.80 -22.97 6.18
N TRP A 6 11.93 -22.57 5.59
CA TRP A 6 12.26 -21.17 5.35
C TRP A 6 11.43 -20.55 4.22
N ILE A 7 11.17 -21.31 3.16
CA ILE A 7 10.35 -20.85 2.03
C ILE A 7 8.89 -20.67 2.47
N VAL A 8 8.37 -21.56 3.32
CA VAL A 8 7.00 -21.44 3.86
C VAL A 8 6.86 -20.21 4.75
N LEU A 9 7.85 -19.89 5.58
CA LEU A 9 7.83 -18.67 6.41
C LEU A 9 7.86 -17.38 5.58
N ILE A 10 8.67 -17.33 4.53
CA ILE A 10 8.73 -16.16 3.63
C ILE A 10 7.39 -16.00 2.87
N LEU A 11 6.78 -17.09 2.43
CA LEU A 11 5.50 -17.07 1.72
C LEU A 11 4.31 -16.72 2.61
N THR A 12 4.32 -17.09 3.89
CA THR A 12 3.24 -16.71 4.83
C THR A 12 3.32 -15.25 5.25
N LEU A 13 4.53 -14.69 5.41
CA LEU A 13 4.74 -13.26 5.66
C LEU A 13 4.29 -12.37 4.49
N TRP A 14 4.46 -12.82 3.25
CA TRP A 14 4.02 -12.05 2.07
C TRP A 14 2.50 -12.03 1.91
N ARG A 15 1.81 -13.14 2.22
CA ARG A 15 0.33 -13.20 2.12
C ARG A 15 -0.37 -12.31 3.14
N THR A 16 0.20 -12.08 4.31
CA THR A 16 -0.38 -11.17 5.31
C THR A 16 -0.26 -9.69 4.93
N SER A 17 0.69 -9.33 4.07
CA SER A 17 0.88 -7.94 3.63
C SER A 17 -0.09 -7.48 2.55
N LEU A 18 -0.62 -8.41 1.72
CA LEU A 18 -1.56 -8.06 0.64
C LEU A 18 -3.04 -8.02 1.08
N ALA A 19 -3.37 -8.54 2.27
CA ALA A 19 -4.76 -8.69 2.71
C ALA A 19 -5.35 -7.46 3.43
N SER A 20 -4.59 -6.37 3.64
CA SER A 20 -5.07 -5.19 4.38
C SER A 20 -5.53 -4.02 3.51
N LEU A 21 -5.50 -4.13 2.18
CA LEU A 21 -6.08 -3.08 1.30
C LEU A 21 -7.60 -3.26 1.11
N GLY A 22 -8.30 -3.54 2.20
CA GLY A 22 -9.73 -3.31 2.28
C GLY A 22 -9.96 -1.80 2.30
N ARG A 23 -10.26 -1.21 1.14
CA ARG A 23 -10.77 0.16 1.06
C ARG A 23 -12.04 0.25 1.90
N ASP A 24 -11.89 0.77 3.11
CA ASP A 24 -13.00 1.30 3.88
C ASP A 24 -13.37 2.63 3.20
N THR A 25 -14.16 2.55 2.12
CA THR A 25 -14.82 3.72 1.54
C THR A 25 -15.84 4.21 2.55
N LYS A 26 -15.35 4.94 3.55
CA LYS A 26 -16.21 5.75 4.38
C LYS A 26 -16.83 6.77 3.45
N ASP A 27 -18.17 6.80 3.41
CA ASP A 27 -18.93 7.88 2.78
C ASP A 27 -18.45 9.22 3.36
N LEU A 28 -17.49 9.84 2.69
CA LEU A 28 -16.96 11.14 3.05
C LEU A 28 -18.07 12.15 2.76
N LYS A 29 -18.75 12.56 3.83
CA LYS A 29 -19.76 13.61 3.78
C LYS A 29 -19.03 14.94 3.82
N LEU A 30 -19.12 15.69 2.73
CA LEU A 30 -18.65 17.07 2.71
C LEU A 30 -19.55 17.89 3.65
N GLN A 31 -18.94 18.81 4.39
CA GLN A 31 -19.69 19.64 5.32
C GLN A 31 -20.59 20.64 4.58
N ARG A 32 -20.10 21.15 3.45
CA ARG A 32 -20.81 22.12 2.60
C ARG A 32 -20.29 22.04 1.16
N VAL A 33 -21.20 22.08 0.18
CA VAL A 33 -20.88 22.18 -1.25
C VAL A 33 -21.75 23.25 -1.87
N PHE A 34 -21.17 24.13 -2.68
CA PHE A 34 -21.91 25.16 -3.41
C PHE A 34 -21.86 24.86 -4.91
N VAL A 35 -23.02 24.71 -5.53
CA VAL A 35 -23.17 24.41 -6.96
C VAL A 35 -23.67 25.65 -7.68
N LEU A 36 -22.81 26.22 -8.53
CA LEU A 36 -23.12 27.40 -9.33
C LEU A 36 -24.08 27.06 -10.47
N CYS A 37 -25.11 27.88 -10.61
CA CYS A 37 -26.06 27.82 -11.73
C CYS A 37 -25.67 28.82 -12.82
N PRO A 38 -26.01 28.54 -14.09
CA PRO A 38 -25.81 29.50 -15.16
C PRO A 38 -26.63 30.77 -14.92
N ASN A 39 -26.05 31.92 -15.20
CA ASN A 39 -26.73 33.20 -15.05
C ASN A 39 -27.72 33.39 -16.21
N VAL A 40 -29.02 33.42 -15.90
CA VAL A 40 -30.11 33.56 -16.88
C VAL A 40 -30.98 34.75 -16.51
N THR A 41 -31.04 35.75 -17.38
CA THR A 41 -31.89 36.93 -17.23
C THR A 41 -33.22 36.76 -17.97
N THR A 42 -34.16 36.02 -17.37
CA THR A 42 -35.54 35.89 -17.90
C THR A 42 -36.60 36.02 -16.81
N GLN A 43 -37.86 36.24 -17.20
CA GLN A 43 -38.95 36.51 -16.24
C GLN A 43 -39.26 35.30 -15.36
N GLU A 44 -39.35 34.08 -15.91
CA GLU A 44 -39.57 32.89 -15.10
C GLU A 44 -38.55 31.80 -15.47
N VAL A 45 -37.73 31.44 -14.49
CA VAL A 45 -36.66 30.44 -14.61
C VAL A 45 -36.88 29.32 -13.61
N LEU A 46 -36.69 28.09 -14.05
CA LEU A 46 -36.65 26.90 -13.22
C LEU A 46 -35.21 26.39 -13.15
N PHE A 47 -34.61 26.46 -11.96
CA PHE A 47 -33.32 25.84 -11.66
C PHE A 47 -33.53 24.42 -11.17
N LYS A 48 -32.79 23.46 -11.72
CA LYS A 48 -32.79 22.05 -11.31
C LYS A 48 -31.39 21.64 -10.90
N LEU A 49 -31.27 21.01 -9.74
CA LEU A 49 -30.04 20.42 -9.25
C LEU A 49 -30.04 18.92 -9.52
N LEU A 50 -28.97 18.43 -10.14
CA LEU A 50 -28.70 17.01 -10.35
C LEU A 50 -27.44 16.60 -9.60
N ILE A 51 -27.51 15.47 -8.90
CA ILE A 51 -26.39 14.80 -8.24
C ILE A 51 -26.30 13.40 -8.87
N ASP A 52 -25.16 13.05 -9.48
CA ASP A 52 -24.95 11.76 -10.16
C ASP A 52 -26.06 11.41 -11.17
N ARG A 53 -26.59 12.43 -11.87
CA ARG A 53 -27.72 12.35 -12.82
C ARG A 53 -29.10 12.12 -12.20
N GLU A 54 -29.21 12.11 -10.87
CA GLU A 54 -30.50 12.06 -10.17
C GLU A 54 -30.96 13.46 -9.74
N PRO A 55 -32.26 13.78 -9.85
CA PRO A 55 -32.78 15.08 -9.42
C PRO A 55 -32.74 15.19 -7.89
N ALA A 56 -31.99 16.16 -7.39
CA ALA A 56 -31.83 16.40 -5.95
C ALA A 56 -32.72 17.55 -5.44
N GLY A 57 -33.08 18.49 -6.30
CA GLY A 57 -33.94 19.63 -5.96
C GLY A 57 -34.26 20.51 -7.16
N ASN A 58 -35.29 21.33 -7.03
CA ASN A 58 -35.65 22.33 -8.01
C ASN A 58 -36.13 23.62 -7.32
N VAL A 59 -35.92 24.76 -7.96
CA VAL A 59 -36.36 26.07 -7.47
C VAL A 59 -36.85 26.87 -8.67
N THR A 60 -38.02 27.50 -8.52
CA THR A 60 -38.54 28.41 -9.53
C THR A 60 -38.33 29.84 -9.06
N CYS A 61 -37.67 30.64 -9.88
CA CYS A 61 -37.42 32.05 -9.65
C CYS A 61 -38.23 32.88 -10.66
N ASN A 62 -38.98 33.85 -10.13
CA ASN A 62 -39.71 34.83 -10.92
C ASN A 62 -39.08 36.21 -10.72
N THR A 63 -38.76 36.87 -11.81
CA THR A 63 -38.24 38.24 -11.83
C THR A 63 -39.42 39.20 -11.98
N GLU A 64 -39.87 39.76 -10.86
CA GLU A 64 -40.95 40.75 -10.82
C GLU A 64 -40.37 42.11 -10.40
N ASN A 65 -40.54 43.14 -11.24
CA ASN A 65 -40.13 44.52 -10.96
C ASN A 65 -38.66 44.67 -10.50
N LYS A 66 -37.72 44.00 -11.17
CA LYS A 66 -36.26 43.94 -10.85
C LYS A 66 -35.91 43.22 -9.54
N SER A 67 -36.89 42.68 -8.82
CA SER A 67 -36.65 41.78 -7.68
C SER A 67 -36.79 40.32 -8.14
N CYS A 68 -35.77 39.51 -7.88
CA CYS A 68 -35.83 38.07 -8.11
C CYS A 68 -36.48 37.42 -6.87
N LYS A 69 -37.67 36.83 -7.03
CA LYS A 69 -38.32 36.05 -5.98
C LYS A 69 -38.20 34.57 -6.33
N CYS A 70 -37.37 33.87 -5.57
CA CYS A 70 -37.24 32.43 -5.69
C CYS A 70 -38.15 31.73 -4.67
N SER A 71 -38.97 30.81 -5.17
CA SER A 71 -39.77 29.93 -4.32
C SER A 71 -38.80 28.90 -3.76
N SER A 72 -38.30 29.12 -2.54
CA SER A 72 -37.42 28.16 -1.88
C SER A 72 -38.17 26.83 -1.72
N LEU A 73 -37.51 25.75 -2.11
CA LEU A 73 -37.96 24.40 -1.75
C LEU A 73 -38.02 24.36 -0.21
N PRO A 74 -39.00 23.66 0.42
CA PRO A 74 -38.89 23.35 1.84
C PRO A 74 -37.50 22.77 2.10
N PRO A 75 -36.82 23.13 3.19
CA PRO A 75 -35.47 22.67 3.47
C PRO A 75 -35.50 21.14 3.60
N ASN A 76 -35.30 20.46 2.47
CA ASN A 76 -35.27 19.01 2.38
C ASN A 76 -33.94 18.56 2.94
N GLY A 77 -33.81 18.61 4.27
CA GLY A 77 -32.72 18.03 5.05
C GLY A 77 -31.32 18.35 4.52
N GLY A 78 -31.06 19.58 4.06
CA GLY A 78 -29.71 20.02 3.66
C GLY A 78 -29.53 20.52 2.22
N VAL A 79 -30.57 21.02 1.55
CA VAL A 79 -30.44 21.76 0.29
C VAL A 79 -31.06 23.15 0.45
N THR A 80 -30.28 24.20 0.23
CA THR A 80 -30.69 25.62 0.25
C THR A 80 -30.34 26.27 -1.08
N PHE A 81 -31.12 27.27 -1.50
CA PHE A 81 -30.85 28.04 -2.72
C PHE A 81 -30.42 29.44 -2.32
N GLN A 82 -29.28 29.88 -2.85
CA GLN A 82 -28.69 31.19 -2.55
C GLN A 82 -28.68 32.04 -3.82
N ASP A 83 -29.20 33.26 -3.70
CA ASP A 83 -29.24 34.29 -4.74
C ASP A 83 -28.60 35.58 -4.18
N GLU A 84 -27.31 35.48 -3.84
CA GLU A 84 -26.53 36.65 -3.39
C GLU A 84 -25.80 37.24 -4.60
N GLY A 85 -26.52 38.01 -5.43
CA GLY A 85 -26.06 39.02 -6.40
C GLY A 85 -24.91 38.68 -7.39
N ALA A 86 -23.77 38.23 -6.89
CA ALA A 86 -22.62 37.74 -7.64
C ALA A 86 -22.67 36.23 -7.93
N SER A 87 -23.39 35.44 -7.12
CA SER A 87 -23.45 33.98 -7.27
C SER A 87 -24.86 33.45 -6.98
N VAL A 88 -25.42 32.77 -7.98
CA VAL A 88 -26.72 32.09 -7.91
C VAL A 88 -26.47 30.58 -7.93
N GLY A 89 -26.99 29.85 -6.95
CA GLY A 89 -26.68 28.43 -6.84
C GLY A 89 -27.39 27.68 -5.73
N PHE A 90 -27.13 26.37 -5.69
CA PHE A 90 -27.58 25.49 -4.62
C PHE A 90 -26.45 25.26 -3.63
N GLU A 91 -26.73 25.50 -2.36
CA GLU A 91 -25.89 25.12 -1.24
C GLU A 91 -26.40 23.79 -0.67
N LEU A 92 -25.49 22.82 -0.60
CA LEU A 92 -25.72 21.48 -0.07
C LEU A 92 -24.99 21.35 1.26
N GLN A 93 -25.65 20.75 2.24
CA GLN A 93 -25.10 20.53 3.58
C GLN A 93 -25.29 19.09 4.04
N GLY A 94 -24.35 18.62 4.86
CA GLY A 94 -24.43 17.32 5.54
C GLY A 94 -24.57 16.13 4.58
N ALA A 95 -25.65 15.36 4.71
CA ALA A 95 -25.83 14.11 3.96
C ALA A 95 -26.00 14.30 2.44
N ARG A 96 -26.39 15.49 1.99
CA ARG A 96 -26.58 15.80 0.55
C ARG A 96 -25.30 16.28 -0.13
N ALA A 97 -24.33 16.74 0.65
CA ALA A 97 -23.01 17.11 0.19
C ALA A 97 -22.13 15.85 0.16
N LYS A 98 -22.20 15.11 -0.94
CA LYS A 98 -21.40 13.89 -1.19
C LYS A 98 -20.03 14.25 -1.76
N ALA A 99 -18.97 13.68 -1.19
CA ALA A 99 -17.68 13.59 -1.86
C ALA A 99 -17.79 12.65 -3.09
N ASP A 100 -16.94 12.89 -4.08
CA ASP A 100 -16.79 12.07 -5.30
C ASP A 100 -18.08 11.94 -6.12
N ALA A 101 -18.96 12.94 -6.01
CA ALA A 101 -20.20 13.01 -6.76
C ALA A 101 -20.13 14.07 -7.88
N ALA A 102 -20.88 13.83 -8.94
CA ALA A 102 -21.02 14.75 -10.06
C ALA A 102 -22.22 15.68 -9.84
N TYR A 103 -21.97 16.98 -9.77
CA TYR A 103 -23.00 18.01 -9.60
C TYR A 103 -23.27 18.76 -10.90
N LYS A 104 -24.55 18.99 -11.22
CA LYS A 104 -24.97 19.83 -12.36
C LYS A 104 -26.15 20.69 -11.95
N CYS A 105 -26.12 21.97 -12.35
CA CYS A 105 -27.28 22.85 -12.26
C CYS A 105 -27.78 23.19 -13.66
N GLU A 106 -29.06 22.93 -13.92
CA GLU A 106 -29.72 23.28 -15.18
C GLU A 106 -30.69 24.44 -14.97
N ALA A 107 -30.72 25.38 -15.91
CA ALA A 107 -31.67 26.49 -15.89
C ALA A 107 -32.64 26.37 -17.08
N HIS A 108 -33.94 26.44 -16.80
CA HIS A 108 -34.99 26.31 -17.81
C HIS A 108 -35.86 27.57 -17.81
N LYS A 109 -35.81 28.38 -18.87
CA LYS A 109 -36.73 29.49 -19.10
C LYS A 109 -38.11 28.94 -19.42
N LYS A 110 -39.07 29.27 -18.56
CA LYS A 110 -40.50 29.02 -18.78
C LYS A 110 -41.17 30.22 -19.44
N TYR A 111 -40.81 31.43 -19.00
CA TYR A 111 -41.46 32.66 -19.44
C TYR A 111 -40.45 33.79 -19.67
N PRO A 112 -40.59 34.60 -20.74
CA PRO A 112 -41.61 34.50 -21.80
C PRO A 112 -41.34 33.33 -22.77
N PRO A 113 -42.37 32.73 -23.38
CA PRO A 113 -42.20 31.69 -24.40
C PRO A 113 -41.29 32.16 -25.53
N PRO A 114 -40.59 31.26 -26.26
CA PRO A 114 -40.62 29.80 -26.15
C PRO A 114 -39.84 29.25 -24.95
N TYR A 115 -40.14 28.01 -24.58
CA TYR A 115 -39.38 27.27 -23.58
C TYR A 115 -37.93 27.06 -24.06
N GLN A 116 -36.96 27.46 -23.24
CA GLN A 116 -35.54 27.30 -23.53
C GLN A 116 -34.84 26.70 -22.32
N SER A 117 -34.01 25.68 -22.54
CA SER A 117 -33.17 25.08 -21.51
C SER A 117 -31.71 25.43 -21.76
N TRP A 118 -31.04 25.94 -20.74
CA TRP A 118 -29.59 26.05 -20.70
C TRP A 118 -29.05 25.03 -19.72
N ASP A 119 -28.39 24.04 -20.28
CA ASP A 119 -27.57 23.13 -19.51
C ASP A 119 -26.27 23.85 -19.15
N SER A 120 -25.83 23.75 -17.89
CA SER A 120 -24.41 23.97 -17.64
C SER A 120 -23.65 22.90 -18.43
N GLU A 121 -22.90 23.32 -19.45
CA GLU A 121 -22.18 22.42 -20.37
C GLU A 121 -21.18 21.51 -19.63
N ARG A 122 -20.81 21.89 -18.40
CA ARG A 122 -19.85 21.18 -17.56
C ARG A 122 -20.52 20.65 -16.31
N TRP A 123 -20.24 19.38 -16.03
CA TRP A 123 -20.43 18.78 -14.71
C TRP A 123 -19.29 19.24 -13.81
N PHE A 124 -19.62 19.59 -12.57
CA PHE A 124 -18.63 19.85 -11.54
C PHE A 124 -18.44 18.58 -10.73
N LEU A 125 -17.29 17.95 -10.92
CA LEU A 125 -16.87 16.80 -10.13
C LEU A 125 -16.20 17.32 -8.87
N VAL A 126 -16.81 17.08 -7.72
CA VAL A 126 -16.19 17.41 -6.44
C VAL A 126 -15.48 16.17 -5.96
N PHE A 127 -14.19 16.06 -6.29
CA PHE A 127 -13.34 15.01 -5.74
C PHE A 127 -12.88 15.41 -4.35
N HIS A 128 -12.99 14.49 -3.41
CA HIS A 128 -12.22 14.62 -2.19
C HIS A 128 -10.80 14.22 -2.53
N GLU A 129 -9.91 15.21 -2.63
CA GLU A 129 -8.49 14.91 -2.48
C GLU A 129 -8.33 14.48 -1.03
N GLU A 130 -8.29 13.17 -0.80
CA GLU A 130 -7.67 12.66 0.41
C GLU A 130 -6.25 13.22 0.36
N LEU A 131 -6.03 14.31 1.09
CA LEU A 131 -4.70 14.67 1.48
C LEU A 131 -4.22 13.39 2.16
N HIS A 132 -3.31 12.68 1.49
CA HIS A 132 -2.32 11.89 2.17
C HIS A 132 -1.47 12.86 3.01
N THR A 133 -2.09 13.62 3.93
CA THR A 133 -1.63 13.69 5.30
C THR A 133 -1.40 12.24 5.65
N ALA A 134 -0.14 11.82 5.46
CA ALA A 134 0.47 10.74 6.18
C ALA A 134 -0.22 10.77 7.54
N ARG A 135 -1.00 9.74 7.85
CA ARG A 135 -1.69 9.62 9.12
C ARG A 135 -0.67 10.02 10.17
N THR A 136 -0.76 11.23 10.69
CA THR A 136 -0.39 11.47 12.06
C THR A 136 -1.50 10.77 12.80
N ALA A 137 -1.37 9.45 12.87
CA ALA A 137 -2.02 8.70 13.91
C ALA A 137 -1.75 9.52 15.20
N PRO A 138 -2.68 9.55 16.18
CA PRO A 138 -2.21 9.76 17.56
C PRO A 138 -0.98 8.86 17.71
N PRO A 139 0.11 9.25 18.39
CA PRO A 139 1.23 8.35 18.57
C PRO A 139 0.65 7.12 19.27
N GLU A 140 0.26 6.13 18.45
CA GLU A 140 0.28 4.75 18.78
C GLU A 140 1.70 4.68 19.31
N LYS A 141 1.78 4.48 20.62
CA LYS A 141 3.02 4.07 21.23
C LYS A 141 3.30 2.77 20.51
N ASP A 142 3.93 2.89 19.34
CA ASP A 142 4.69 1.86 18.68
C ASP A 142 5.71 1.54 19.74
N GLY A 143 5.30 0.58 20.59
CA GLY A 143 6.13 0.05 21.64
C GLY A 143 7.44 -0.26 20.93
N PRO A 144 8.56 0.28 21.44
CA PRO A 144 9.78 0.31 20.66
C PRO A 144 10.06 -1.11 20.19
N PRO A 145 10.56 -1.29 18.96
CA PRO A 145 10.28 -2.51 18.21
C PRO A 145 11.25 -3.65 18.62
N TRP A 146 11.69 -3.61 19.88
CA TRP A 146 12.49 -4.58 20.61
C TRP A 146 12.02 -6.01 20.43
N ALA A 147 10.72 -6.27 20.26
CA ALA A 147 10.23 -7.63 20.04
C ALA A 147 10.79 -8.24 18.74
N TRP A 148 10.84 -7.49 17.62
CA TRP A 148 11.43 -8.03 16.39
C TRP A 148 12.96 -8.03 16.45
N ILE A 149 13.56 -7.01 17.07
CA ILE A 149 15.02 -6.91 17.22
C ILE A 149 15.54 -8.08 18.06
N THR A 150 14.86 -8.41 19.15
CA THR A 150 15.22 -9.55 20.01
C THR A 150 15.04 -10.88 19.28
N VAL A 151 13.96 -11.07 18.52
CA VAL A 151 13.76 -12.28 17.70
C VAL A 151 14.86 -12.43 16.66
N VAL A 152 15.21 -11.36 15.93
CA VAL A 152 16.29 -11.40 14.92
C VAL A 152 17.65 -11.63 15.57
N ALA A 153 17.94 -10.97 16.70
CA ALA A 153 19.20 -11.15 17.43
C ALA A 153 19.35 -12.56 17.99
N LEU A 154 18.29 -13.13 18.58
CA LEU A 154 18.28 -14.50 19.09
C LEU A 154 18.47 -15.51 17.95
N LEU A 155 17.79 -15.31 16.82
CA LEU A 155 17.92 -16.21 15.68
C LEU A 155 19.32 -16.14 15.05
N GLY A 156 19.87 -14.93 14.91
CA GLY A 156 21.22 -14.70 14.39
C GLY A 156 22.31 -15.29 15.28
N THR A 157 22.23 -15.07 16.59
CA THR A 157 23.19 -15.61 17.56
C THR A 157 23.14 -17.13 17.64
N TYR A 158 21.94 -17.72 17.63
CA TYR A 158 21.77 -19.18 17.59
C TYR A 158 22.37 -19.79 16.31
N SER A 159 22.08 -19.20 15.16
CA SER A 159 22.64 -19.64 13.88
C SER A 159 24.18 -19.56 13.86
N LEU A 160 24.73 -18.46 14.38
CA LEU A 160 26.18 -18.27 14.45
C LEU A 160 26.84 -19.31 15.37
N ALA A 161 26.27 -19.53 16.56
CA ALA A 161 26.76 -20.52 17.52
C ALA A 161 26.80 -21.93 16.91
N VAL A 162 25.69 -22.35 16.28
CA VAL A 162 25.61 -23.67 15.60
C VAL A 162 26.68 -23.80 14.53
N THR A 163 26.91 -22.74 13.75
CA THR A 163 27.92 -22.72 12.67
C THR A 163 29.34 -22.85 13.23
N ILE A 164 29.67 -22.12 14.30
CA ILE A 164 30.97 -22.21 14.97
C ILE A 164 31.18 -23.61 15.54
N THR A 165 30.18 -24.17 16.24
CA THR A 165 30.30 -25.52 16.83
C THR A 165 30.51 -26.59 15.77
N THR A 166 29.77 -26.54 14.66
CA THR A 166 29.98 -27.48 13.55
C THR A 166 31.36 -27.33 12.91
N PHE A 167 31.86 -26.10 12.78
CA PHE A 167 33.18 -25.83 12.22
C PHE A 167 34.31 -26.33 13.12
N VAL A 168 34.20 -26.14 14.43
CA VAL A 168 35.17 -26.67 15.41
C VAL A 168 35.17 -28.20 15.42
N LEU A 169 33.99 -28.83 15.45
CA LEU A 169 33.89 -30.29 15.38
C LEU A 169 34.45 -30.84 14.07
N TRP A 170 34.23 -30.15 12.95
CA TRP A 170 34.79 -30.50 11.66
C TRP A 170 36.32 -30.46 11.67
N PHE A 171 36.93 -29.42 12.25
CA PHE A 171 38.38 -29.34 12.38
C PHE A 171 38.95 -30.42 13.29
N GLN A 172 38.33 -30.66 14.46
CA GLN A 172 38.78 -31.71 15.36
C GLN A 172 38.70 -33.10 14.71
N LEU A 173 37.63 -33.39 13.97
CA LEU A 173 37.49 -34.65 13.25
C LEU A 173 38.58 -34.79 12.17
N LYS A 174 38.87 -33.70 11.46
CA LYS A 174 39.92 -33.68 10.44
C LYS A 174 41.33 -33.84 11.02
N ASP A 175 41.59 -33.30 12.20
CA ASP A 175 42.86 -33.49 12.91
C ASP A 175 43.02 -34.95 13.38
N VAL A 176 41.96 -35.58 13.88
CA VAL A 176 41.95 -37.00 14.27
C VAL A 176 42.13 -37.92 13.06
N ASP A 177 41.45 -37.64 11.94
CA ASP A 177 41.65 -38.39 10.69
C ASP A 177 43.10 -38.26 10.18
N SER A 178 43.73 -37.10 10.34
CA SER A 178 45.13 -36.91 9.96
C SER A 178 46.12 -37.65 10.86
N GLN A 179 45.76 -37.94 12.12
CA GLN A 179 46.57 -38.72 13.05
C GLN A 179 46.39 -40.24 12.87
N ASN A 180 45.20 -40.71 12.54
CA ASN A 180 44.92 -42.14 12.37
C ASN A 180 45.63 -42.76 11.15
N ASP A 181 46.11 -41.95 10.21
CA ASP A 181 46.88 -42.42 9.04
C ASP A 181 48.37 -42.67 9.36
N TYR A 182 48.82 -42.41 10.60
CA TYR A 182 50.21 -42.62 11.05
C TYR A 182 50.34 -43.70 12.12
N GLU A 183 49.47 -44.70 12.13
CA GLU A 183 49.75 -46.00 12.76
C GLU A 183 50.35 -46.94 11.70
N ASN A 184 51.50 -46.54 11.15
CA ASN A 184 52.35 -47.41 10.34
C ASN A 184 52.96 -48.48 11.26
N THR A 185 52.15 -49.51 11.54
CA THR A 185 52.56 -50.77 12.13
C THR A 185 53.51 -51.48 11.16
N LYS A 186 54.77 -51.04 11.13
CA LYS A 186 55.85 -51.84 10.53
C LYS A 186 55.98 -53.11 11.37
N PRO A 187 55.67 -54.31 10.85
CA PRO A 187 55.97 -55.53 11.59
C PRO A 187 57.50 -55.64 11.75
N PRO A 188 57.99 -56.10 12.91
CA PRO A 188 59.42 -56.27 13.14
C PRO A 188 59.99 -57.25 12.10
N ALA A 189 61.12 -56.87 11.48
CA ALA A 189 61.74 -57.65 10.42
C ALA A 189 62.16 -59.05 10.94
N PRO A 190 61.84 -60.14 10.21
CA PRO A 190 62.16 -61.48 10.66
C PRO A 190 63.68 -61.71 10.64
N ARG A 191 64.26 -61.95 11.82
CA ARG A 191 65.67 -62.33 12.02
C ARG A 191 65.92 -63.77 11.54
N HIS A 192 65.82 -64.04 10.24
CA HIS A 192 66.35 -65.30 9.70
C HIS A 192 66.57 -65.26 8.19
N ARG A 193 67.69 -64.67 7.73
CA ARG A 193 68.29 -65.04 6.43
C ARG A 193 69.77 -64.63 6.38
N ALA A 194 70.64 -65.57 6.71
CA ALA A 194 72.05 -65.52 6.37
C ALA A 194 72.25 -65.79 4.87
N LYS A 195 72.85 -64.85 4.12
CA LYS A 195 73.48 -65.07 2.80
C LYS A 195 74.67 -64.10 2.69
N LYS A 196 75.88 -64.49 3.11
CA LYS A 196 76.94 -65.16 2.32
C LYS A 196 77.11 -64.61 0.90
N ARG A 197 78.14 -63.76 0.73
CA ARG A 197 79.28 -63.85 -0.22
C ARG A 197 79.66 -62.48 -0.79
N GLY A 198 80.65 -61.85 -0.16
CA GLY A 198 81.55 -60.96 -0.87
C GLY A 198 82.50 -61.80 -1.73
N LEU A 199 82.34 -61.72 -3.04
CA LEU A 199 83.38 -62.03 -4.01
C LEU A 199 83.56 -60.75 -4.83
N GLN A 200 84.59 -59.97 -4.52
CA GLN A 200 85.10 -58.94 -5.42
C GLN A 200 85.95 -59.65 -6.47
N ASN A 201 85.52 -59.61 -7.73
CA ASN A 201 86.41 -59.92 -8.85
C ASN A 201 87.18 -58.64 -9.21
N PRO A 202 88.52 -58.62 -9.11
CA PRO A 202 89.30 -57.47 -9.58
C PRO A 202 89.37 -57.45 -11.10
N THR A 203 89.13 -56.27 -11.68
CA THR A 203 89.25 -55.98 -13.12
C THR A 203 90.74 -55.87 -13.51
N PRO A 204 91.23 -56.61 -14.51
CA PRO A 204 92.61 -56.46 -14.97
C PRO A 204 92.81 -55.10 -15.66
N ARG A 205 93.81 -54.34 -15.24
CA ARG A 205 94.30 -53.17 -15.98
C ARG A 205 95.36 -53.64 -16.97
N TYR A 206 95.14 -53.35 -18.25
CA TYR A 206 96.19 -53.28 -19.25
C TYR A 206 96.51 -51.80 -19.46
N VAL A 207 97.75 -51.40 -19.17
CA VAL A 207 98.65 -50.41 -19.80
C VAL A 207 99.83 -50.22 -18.86
#